data_AF-A0A6N2V7E2-F1
#
_entry.id   AF-A0A6N2V7E2-F1
#
_cell.length_a   1.000
_cell.length_b   1.000
_cell.length_c   1.000
_cell.angle_alpha   90.00
_cell.angle_beta   90.00
_cell.angle_gamma   90.00
#
_symmetry.space_group_name_H-M   'P 1'
#
loop_
_entity.id
_entity.type
_entity.pdbx_description
1 polymer ?
#
loop_
_entity_poly.entity_id
_entity_poly.type
_entity_poly.pdbx_seq_one_letter_code
_entity_poly.pdbx_strand_id
1 'polypeptide(L)'
;MAGEVKIIKGIAAAAALAAALALCLLLAQDTEPPQVTTKTVTVRHYEDGVDTDGARTEPYSAADFIDTYTDNRKGKAFTVQYGEGYLDFQEPGTYVFSLLVSDEAGNTAVCQAQLVILGVGKREAVREERYGIKTVTSDTVTYRVEQDGSVTELSRETGDIVKINSAGFAGAAALEPEARALQPELAATREEILGIVNDCRAEEGVGPLLLDEALCQIATVRAMEIAYTGQYSHQRPGGLSWSTLKEELGYSLIARTKLGENLAKGYGGVNADACEGWIHSPLHYQNMVDPDFTRTGIGRYTLGGTTYWAQWFASADIAGG
;
A
#
# COMPACT_ATOMS: atom_id res chain seq x y z
N MET A 1 -20.27 -6.73 -10.73
CA MET A 1 -19.91 -7.38 -12.01
C MET A 1 -18.49 -7.93 -11.85
N ALA A 2 -18.16 -9.06 -12.47
CA ALA A 2 -16.82 -9.63 -12.36
C ALA A 2 -15.81 -8.67 -13.03
N GLY A 3 -14.78 -8.25 -12.29
CA GLY A 3 -13.64 -7.53 -12.85
C GLY A 3 -12.63 -8.53 -13.38
N GLU A 4 -12.17 -8.33 -14.62
CA GLU A 4 -11.09 -9.13 -15.21
C GLU A 4 -9.81 -8.97 -14.38
N VAL A 5 -9.19 -10.11 -14.04
CA VAL A 5 -7.89 -10.15 -13.35
C VAL A 5 -6.80 -10.17 -14.42
N LYS A 6 -5.80 -9.30 -14.27
CA LYS A 6 -4.64 -9.17 -15.17
C LYS A 6 -3.38 -9.67 -14.41
N ILE A 7 -2.39 -10.19 -15.14
CA ILE A 7 -1.40 -11.16 -14.63
C ILE A 7 -0.05 -11.04 -15.37
N ILE A 8 1.09 -10.80 -14.68
CA ILE A 8 2.50 -11.07 -15.13
C ILE A 8 3.37 -11.52 -13.91
N LYS A 9 4.70 -11.75 -14.02
CA LYS A 9 5.52 -12.96 -13.67
C LYS A 9 6.77 -12.68 -12.75
N GLY A 10 7.15 -13.55 -11.77
CA GLY A 10 8.34 -13.39 -10.87
C GLY A 10 8.25 -13.92 -9.39
N ILE A 11 9.32 -14.52 -8.80
CA ILE A 11 9.29 -15.71 -7.89
C ILE A 11 9.59 -15.47 -6.37
N ALA A 12 9.07 -16.33 -5.46
CA ALA A 12 9.74 -16.70 -4.18
C ALA A 12 9.32 -18.11 -3.67
N ALA A 13 10.29 -18.90 -3.18
CA ALA A 13 10.15 -20.35 -2.94
C ALA A 13 9.59 -20.73 -1.54
N ALA A 14 8.91 -21.88 -1.47
CA ALA A 14 8.71 -22.67 -0.26
C ALA A 14 8.60 -24.16 -0.63
N ALA A 15 9.13 -25.03 0.23
CA ALA A 15 9.19 -26.48 0.02
C ALA A 15 8.43 -27.25 1.10
N ALA A 16 7.72 -28.29 0.70
CA ALA A 16 7.44 -29.47 1.54
C ALA A 16 7.14 -30.66 0.62
N LEU A 17 7.80 -31.79 0.85
CA LEU A 17 7.64 -33.07 0.13
C LEU A 17 7.05 -34.08 1.17
N ALA A 18 5.80 -34.54 1.01
CA ALA A 18 4.83 -34.95 2.08
C ALA A 18 3.36 -35.22 1.58
N ALA A 19 2.91 -36.47 1.31
CA ALA A 19 1.62 -37.00 0.74
C ALA A 19 1.34 -37.52 -0.76
N ALA A 20 2.27 -38.20 -1.48
CA ALA A 20 2.09 -39.09 -2.68
C ALA A 20 3.16 -40.27 -2.82
N LEU A 21 2.83 -41.60 -2.72
CA LEU A 21 3.48 -42.87 -3.29
C LEU A 21 2.84 -44.23 -2.82
N ALA A 22 1.57 -44.31 -2.37
CA ALA A 22 0.99 -45.53 -1.79
C ALA A 22 -0.25 -46.10 -2.50
N LEU A 23 -0.21 -46.21 -3.84
CA LEU A 23 -1.23 -46.99 -4.56
C LEU A 23 -0.67 -47.80 -5.75
N CYS A 24 0.46 -48.47 -5.53
CA CYS A 24 1.01 -49.46 -6.46
C CYS A 24 1.71 -50.60 -5.72
N LEU A 25 0.99 -51.28 -4.82
CA LEU A 25 1.43 -52.52 -4.20
C LEU A 25 0.26 -53.48 -4.05
N LEU A 26 0.11 -54.37 -5.04
CA LEU A 26 -0.66 -55.61 -4.92
C LEU A 26 0.10 -56.82 -5.52
N LEU A 27 1.38 -56.66 -5.84
CA LEU A 27 2.26 -57.71 -6.41
C LEU A 27 3.68 -57.75 -5.82
N ALA A 28 3.89 -57.23 -4.61
CA ALA A 28 5.10 -57.52 -3.82
C ALA A 28 4.72 -57.81 -2.35
N GLN A 29 5.34 -58.83 -1.76
CA GLN A 29 5.06 -59.29 -0.40
C GLN A 29 5.76 -58.42 0.65
N ASP A 30 5.28 -57.19 0.83
CA ASP A 30 5.71 -56.29 1.90
C ASP A 30 4.49 -55.65 2.58
N THR A 31 4.42 -55.72 3.92
CA THR A 31 3.16 -55.55 4.67
C THR A 31 2.94 -54.19 5.33
N GLU A 32 3.75 -53.17 5.00
CA GLU A 32 3.48 -51.79 5.44
C GLU A 32 3.63 -50.80 4.27
N PRO A 33 2.64 -49.91 4.04
CA PRO A 33 2.70 -48.96 2.92
C PRO A 33 3.79 -47.91 3.15
N PRO A 34 4.56 -47.54 2.11
CA PRO A 34 5.50 -46.42 2.20
C PRO A 34 4.73 -45.13 2.46
N GLN A 35 5.31 -44.26 3.30
CA GLN A 35 4.74 -42.94 3.58
C GLN A 35 4.86 -42.07 2.32
N VAL A 36 3.75 -41.42 2.03
CA VAL A 36 3.34 -40.80 0.78
C VAL A 36 4.06 -39.40 0.78
N THR A 37 4.67 -38.88 -0.32
CA THR A 37 5.26 -37.49 -0.46
C THR A 37 4.72 -36.51 -1.57
N THR A 38 3.76 -35.60 -1.30
CA THR A 38 3.27 -34.45 -2.14
C THR A 38 4.26 -33.30 -2.10
N LYS A 39 4.53 -32.64 -3.23
CA LYS A 39 5.37 -31.44 -3.28
C LYS A 39 4.54 -30.19 -3.59
N THR A 40 4.31 -29.34 -2.59
CA THR A 40 3.87 -27.96 -2.87
C THR A 40 5.10 -27.14 -3.24
N VAL A 41 5.06 -26.45 -4.37
CA VAL A 41 6.12 -25.51 -4.80
C VAL A 41 5.49 -24.15 -5.02
N THR A 42 5.81 -23.20 -4.14
CA THR A 42 5.42 -21.80 -4.36
C THR A 42 6.28 -21.20 -5.45
N VAL A 43 5.64 -20.83 -6.55
CA VAL A 43 6.14 -19.90 -7.57
C VAL A 43 5.32 -18.61 -7.40
N ARG A 44 5.89 -17.43 -7.66
CA ARG A 44 5.18 -16.15 -7.59
C ARG A 44 5.09 -15.50 -8.98
N HIS A 45 4.31 -14.42 -9.09
CA HIS A 45 4.06 -13.64 -10.30
C HIS A 45 4.03 -12.12 -9.96
N TYR A 46 4.62 -11.24 -10.81
CA TYR A 46 4.65 -9.77 -10.66
C TYR A 46 4.38 -8.98 -11.98
N GLU A 47 3.46 -8.01 -11.94
CA GLU A 47 2.70 -7.58 -13.14
C GLU A 47 3.37 -6.64 -14.17
N ASP A 48 4.53 -6.03 -13.92
CA ASP A 48 4.88 -4.75 -14.59
C ASP A 48 6.16 -4.69 -15.46
N GLY A 49 6.82 -5.82 -15.75
CA GLY A 49 7.71 -5.94 -16.92
C GLY A 49 9.01 -5.11 -16.96
N VAL A 50 9.51 -4.59 -15.83
CA VAL A 50 10.89 -4.06 -15.73
C VAL A 50 11.70 -4.97 -14.80
N ASP A 51 12.62 -5.72 -15.40
CA ASP A 51 13.57 -6.61 -14.70
C ASP A 51 14.78 -5.81 -14.21
N THR A 52 15.07 -5.89 -12.91
CA THR A 52 16.30 -5.35 -12.30
C THR A 52 17.12 -6.38 -11.54
N ASP A 53 16.69 -7.64 -11.46
CA ASP A 53 17.32 -8.68 -10.61
C ASP A 53 17.49 -10.07 -11.28
N GLY A 54 17.28 -10.19 -12.60
CA GLY A 54 17.99 -11.16 -13.45
C GLY A 54 17.74 -12.64 -13.18
N ALA A 55 16.51 -13.03 -12.78
CA ALA A 55 16.18 -14.39 -12.36
C ALA A 55 15.34 -15.18 -13.40
N ARG A 56 16.03 -16.05 -14.16
CA ARG A 56 15.53 -17.17 -15.01
C ARG A 56 14.29 -16.92 -15.90
N THR A 57 14.53 -16.93 -17.22
CA THR A 57 13.52 -16.88 -18.30
C THR A 57 13.10 -18.25 -18.85
N GLU A 58 13.52 -19.37 -18.25
CA GLU A 58 13.29 -20.72 -18.79
C GLU A 58 12.07 -21.43 -18.16
N PRO A 59 11.34 -22.27 -18.93
CA PRO A 59 10.18 -23.00 -18.42
C PRO A 59 10.58 -24.00 -17.33
N TYR A 60 9.68 -24.23 -16.38
CA TYR A 60 9.84 -25.28 -15.38
C TYR A 60 9.64 -26.66 -16.04
N SER A 61 10.74 -27.38 -16.27
CA SER A 61 10.68 -28.78 -16.71
C SER A 61 10.25 -29.65 -15.54
N ALA A 62 9.35 -30.60 -15.77
CA ALA A 62 8.97 -31.59 -14.76
C ALA A 62 10.20 -32.31 -14.15
N ALA A 63 11.27 -32.49 -14.94
CA ALA A 63 12.52 -33.12 -14.51
C ALA A 63 13.22 -32.39 -13.35
N ASP A 64 13.08 -31.05 -13.23
CA ASP A 64 13.66 -30.26 -12.12
C ASP A 64 13.05 -30.60 -10.75
N PHE A 65 11.93 -31.34 -10.73
CA PHE A 65 11.19 -31.64 -9.51
C PHE A 65 11.52 -33.01 -8.90
N ILE A 66 12.16 -33.90 -9.65
CA ILE A 66 12.53 -35.27 -9.26
C ILE A 66 14.05 -35.45 -9.36
N ASP A 67 14.77 -34.99 -8.33
CA ASP A 67 16.03 -35.64 -7.96
C ASP A 67 15.70 -37.05 -7.43
N THR A 68 16.46 -38.04 -7.90
CA THR A 68 16.29 -39.49 -7.69
C THR A 68 15.75 -39.89 -6.31
N TYR A 69 14.51 -40.40 -6.26
CA TYR A 69 13.96 -40.99 -5.03
C TYR A 69 14.60 -42.35 -4.74
N THR A 70 15.30 -42.45 -3.62
CA THR A 70 15.79 -43.72 -3.05
C THR A 70 15.01 -44.03 -1.78
N ASP A 71 14.37 -45.20 -1.69
CA ASP A 71 13.65 -45.58 -0.46
C ASP A 71 14.65 -46.04 0.62
N ASN A 72 14.86 -45.15 1.58
CA ASN A 72 15.77 -45.34 2.71
C ASN A 72 15.34 -46.45 3.70
N ARG A 73 14.23 -47.17 3.49
CA ARG A 73 13.84 -48.32 4.33
C ARG A 73 14.45 -49.65 3.88
N LYS A 74 14.84 -49.80 2.61
CA LYS A 74 15.42 -51.07 2.10
C LYS A 74 16.61 -50.94 1.15
N GLY A 75 17.04 -49.72 0.78
CA GLY A 75 18.25 -49.53 -0.04
C GLY A 75 18.14 -50.09 -1.46
N LYS A 76 16.91 -50.22 -1.98
CA LYS A 76 16.63 -50.58 -3.37
C LYS A 76 16.51 -49.33 -4.22
N ALA A 77 17.04 -49.38 -5.44
CA ALA A 77 16.86 -48.34 -6.43
C ALA A 77 15.48 -48.49 -7.12
N PHE A 78 14.86 -47.36 -7.45
CA PHE A 78 13.67 -47.29 -8.29
C PHE A 78 13.92 -46.30 -9.42
N THR A 79 13.39 -46.59 -10.60
CA THR A 79 13.41 -45.65 -11.73
C THR A 79 12.05 -45.01 -11.87
N VAL A 80 12.00 -43.69 -12.00
CA VAL A 80 10.78 -42.92 -12.27
C VAL A 80 10.85 -42.37 -13.68
N GLN A 81 9.78 -42.54 -14.46
CA GLN A 81 9.64 -42.03 -15.83
C GLN A 81 8.29 -41.30 -15.96
N TYR A 82 8.26 -40.23 -16.75
CA TYR A 82 7.01 -39.57 -17.13
C TYR A 82 6.29 -40.39 -18.20
N GLY A 83 4.95 -40.32 -18.23
CA GLY A 83 4.21 -40.62 -19.47
C GLY A 83 4.67 -39.69 -20.60
N GLU A 84 4.54 -40.13 -21.86
CA GLU A 84 5.08 -39.42 -23.03
C GLU A 84 4.66 -37.93 -23.08
N GLY A 85 5.66 -37.03 -23.08
CA GLY A 85 5.46 -35.60 -23.27
C GLY A 85 6.40 -34.74 -22.42
N TYR A 86 6.89 -33.64 -23.00
CA TYR A 86 7.55 -32.57 -22.24
C TYR A 86 6.46 -31.70 -21.60
N LEU A 87 6.46 -31.61 -20.27
CA LEU A 87 5.47 -30.80 -19.53
C LEU A 87 6.10 -29.46 -19.13
N ASP A 88 5.99 -28.47 -20.02
CA ASP A 88 6.35 -27.09 -19.73
C ASP A 88 5.21 -26.40 -18.96
N PHE A 89 5.42 -26.12 -17.68
CA PHE A 89 4.45 -25.36 -16.87
C PHE A 89 4.83 -23.88 -16.82
N GLN A 90 4.01 -23.02 -17.43
CA GLN A 90 4.28 -21.57 -17.53
C GLN A 90 3.27 -20.68 -16.76
N GLU A 91 2.15 -21.25 -16.31
CA GLU A 91 1.00 -20.54 -15.74
C GLU A 91 0.61 -21.11 -14.36
N PRO A 92 -0.10 -20.34 -13.51
CA PRO A 92 -0.71 -20.86 -12.28
C PRO A 92 -1.73 -21.97 -12.57
N GLY A 93 -1.67 -23.07 -11.81
CA GLY A 93 -2.43 -24.27 -12.14
C GLY A 93 -2.22 -25.42 -11.15
N THR A 94 -3.22 -26.30 -11.07
CA THR A 94 -3.10 -27.60 -10.39
C THR A 94 -3.04 -28.69 -11.45
N TYR A 95 -1.84 -29.21 -11.67
CA TYR A 95 -1.53 -30.21 -12.68
C TYR A 95 -1.45 -31.58 -12.02
N VAL A 96 -2.12 -32.58 -12.60
CA VAL A 96 -1.97 -33.99 -12.22
C VAL A 96 -1.43 -34.75 -13.41
N PHE A 97 -0.36 -35.52 -13.19
CA PHE A 97 0.31 -36.31 -14.22
C PHE A 97 0.66 -37.70 -13.70
N SER A 98 0.68 -38.65 -14.61
CA SER A 98 1.00 -40.04 -14.31
C SER A 98 2.50 -40.29 -14.42
N LEU A 99 3.04 -40.99 -13.44
CA LEU A 99 4.43 -41.43 -13.36
C LEU A 99 4.47 -42.95 -13.44
N LEU A 100 5.36 -43.47 -14.28
CA LEU A 100 5.70 -44.89 -14.32
C LEU A 100 6.90 -45.11 -13.39
N VAL A 101 6.71 -45.96 -12.38
CA VAL A 101 7.74 -46.37 -11.42
C VAL A 101 8.11 -47.82 -11.69
N SER A 102 9.40 -48.12 -11.74
CA SER A 102 9.93 -49.46 -11.99
C SER A 102 10.91 -49.89 -10.89
N ASP A 103 10.82 -51.15 -10.45
CA ASP A 103 11.80 -51.76 -9.54
C ASP A 103 12.98 -52.43 -10.29
N GLU A 104 14.02 -52.85 -9.56
CA GLU A 104 15.20 -53.55 -10.09
C GLU A 104 14.87 -54.90 -10.78
N ALA A 105 13.69 -55.48 -10.54
CA ALA A 105 13.23 -56.71 -11.17
C ALA A 105 12.39 -56.44 -12.44
N GLY A 106 12.16 -55.17 -12.81
CA GLY A 106 11.39 -54.76 -13.97
C GLY A 106 9.87 -54.75 -13.73
N ASN A 107 9.40 -54.88 -12.50
CA ASN A 107 7.98 -54.70 -12.17
C ASN A 107 7.62 -53.23 -12.26
N THR A 108 6.51 -52.90 -12.92
CA THR A 108 6.10 -51.52 -13.17
C THR A 108 4.79 -51.14 -12.48
N ALA A 109 4.68 -49.86 -12.16
CA ALA A 109 3.64 -49.25 -11.34
C ALA A 109 3.28 -47.87 -11.90
N VAL A 110 1.99 -47.54 -12.04
CA VAL A 110 1.56 -46.19 -12.44
C VAL A 110 0.98 -45.46 -11.22
N CYS A 111 1.65 -44.41 -10.77
CA CYS A 111 1.12 -43.51 -9.74
C CYS A 111 0.74 -42.15 -10.33
N GLN A 112 -0.12 -41.41 -9.63
CA GLN A 112 -0.42 -40.01 -9.95
C GLN A 112 0.40 -39.10 -9.04
N ALA A 113 0.95 -38.04 -9.61
CA ALA A 113 1.56 -36.94 -8.89
C ALA A 113 0.78 -35.65 -9.17
N GLN A 114 0.78 -34.73 -8.20
CA GLN A 114 0.17 -33.41 -8.31
C GLN A 114 1.23 -32.33 -8.14
N LEU A 115 1.26 -31.37 -9.06
CA LEU A 115 2.02 -30.12 -8.97
C LEU A 115 1.03 -28.96 -8.85
N VAL A 116 1.20 -28.13 -7.82
CA VAL A 116 0.42 -26.90 -7.64
C VAL A 116 1.34 -25.72 -7.85
N ILE A 117 1.07 -24.91 -8.88
CA ILE A 117 1.71 -23.63 -9.13
C ILE A 117 0.75 -22.54 -8.67
N LEU A 118 1.17 -21.78 -7.66
CA LEU A 118 0.39 -20.66 -7.14
C LEU A 118 0.52 -19.43 -8.06
N GLY A 119 -0.56 -18.66 -8.14
CA GLY A 119 -0.56 -17.34 -8.76
C GLY A 119 -0.40 -16.25 -7.71
N VAL A 120 0.18 -15.13 -8.12
CA VAL A 120 0.18 -13.88 -7.37
C VAL A 120 -0.28 -12.79 -8.33
N GLY A 121 -1.17 -11.91 -7.89
CA GLY A 121 -1.69 -10.82 -8.70
C GLY A 121 -2.20 -9.65 -7.87
N LYS A 122 -2.51 -8.53 -8.51
CA LYS A 122 -3.08 -7.36 -7.84
C LYS A 122 -4.60 -7.37 -7.85
N ARG A 123 -5.20 -6.83 -6.78
CA ARG A 123 -6.65 -6.68 -6.66
C ARG A 123 -7.00 -5.38 -5.94
N GLU A 124 -7.78 -4.52 -6.61
CA GLU A 124 -8.36 -3.35 -5.96
C GLU A 124 -9.34 -3.76 -4.86
N ALA A 125 -9.14 -3.25 -3.65
CA ALA A 125 -10.02 -3.42 -2.50
C ALA A 125 -10.49 -2.06 -1.99
N VAL A 126 -11.81 -1.85 -1.92
CA VAL A 126 -12.40 -0.63 -1.34
C VAL A 126 -12.45 -0.78 0.18
N ARG A 127 -11.94 0.21 0.90
CA ARG A 127 -11.96 0.28 2.36
C ARG A 127 -12.68 1.56 2.80
N GLU A 128 -13.41 1.46 3.90
CA GLU A 128 -14.08 2.61 4.50
C GLU A 128 -13.22 3.14 5.64
N GLU A 129 -12.76 4.37 5.48
CA GLU A 129 -11.88 5.06 6.41
C GLU A 129 -12.70 5.95 7.35
N ARG A 130 -11.99 6.66 8.23
CA ARG A 130 -12.56 7.69 9.08
C ARG A 130 -13.21 8.79 8.23
N TYR A 131 -14.22 9.45 8.80
CA TYR A 131 -14.93 10.59 8.20
C TYR A 131 -15.66 10.30 6.87
N GLY A 132 -16.01 9.03 6.60
CA GLY A 132 -16.76 8.64 5.39
C GLY A 132 -15.93 8.66 4.10
N ILE A 133 -14.61 8.85 4.22
CA ILE A 133 -13.65 8.66 3.13
C ILE A 133 -13.61 7.18 2.75
N LYS A 134 -13.42 6.88 1.47
CA LYS A 134 -13.14 5.51 1.00
C LYS A 134 -11.83 5.46 0.24
N THR A 135 -10.94 4.57 0.64
CA THR A 135 -9.69 4.29 -0.09
C THR A 135 -9.87 3.09 -1.00
N VAL A 136 -9.05 3.01 -2.03
CA VAL A 136 -8.86 1.80 -2.83
C VAL A 136 -7.41 1.38 -2.70
N THR A 137 -7.14 0.20 -2.15
CA THR A 137 -5.79 -0.35 -2.03
C THR A 137 -5.50 -1.36 -3.14
N SER A 138 -4.25 -1.41 -3.62
CA SER A 138 -3.78 -2.42 -4.58
C SER A 138 -3.20 -3.64 -3.85
N ASP A 139 -4.10 -4.45 -3.28
CA ASP A 139 -3.75 -5.62 -2.49
C ASP A 139 -3.00 -6.65 -3.35
N THR A 140 -1.94 -7.24 -2.80
CA THR A 140 -1.28 -8.42 -3.38
C THR A 140 -2.05 -9.66 -2.91
N VAL A 141 -2.53 -10.47 -3.85
CA VAL A 141 -3.31 -11.68 -3.56
C VAL A 141 -2.53 -12.91 -4.05
N THR A 142 -2.31 -13.89 -3.17
CA THR A 142 -1.82 -15.22 -3.56
C THR A 142 -3.02 -16.14 -3.73
N TYR A 143 -3.08 -16.86 -4.84
CA TYR A 143 -4.18 -17.75 -5.19
C TYR A 143 -3.71 -19.10 -5.73
N ARG A 144 -4.58 -20.11 -5.63
CA ARG A 144 -4.45 -21.40 -6.32
C ARG A 144 -5.47 -21.46 -7.44
N VAL A 145 -5.10 -22.05 -8.58
CA VAL A 145 -6.04 -22.47 -9.61
C VAL A 145 -6.21 -23.99 -9.47
N GLU A 146 -7.42 -24.46 -9.23
CA GLU A 146 -7.75 -25.88 -9.09
C GLU A 146 -7.85 -26.55 -10.48
N GLN A 147 -8.00 -27.88 -10.54
CA GLN A 147 -8.01 -28.62 -11.82
C GLN A 147 -9.17 -28.29 -12.76
N ASP A 148 -10.29 -27.82 -12.22
CA ASP A 148 -11.48 -27.40 -12.96
C ASP A 148 -11.40 -25.93 -13.42
N GLY A 149 -10.27 -25.25 -13.18
CA GLY A 149 -10.07 -23.84 -13.46
C GLY A 149 -10.67 -22.88 -12.43
N SER A 150 -11.28 -23.39 -11.35
CA SER A 150 -11.72 -22.52 -10.24
C SER A 150 -10.53 -21.92 -9.49
N VAL A 151 -10.73 -20.73 -8.91
CA VAL A 151 -9.65 -19.95 -8.28
C VAL A 151 -9.92 -19.76 -6.79
N THR A 152 -9.01 -20.25 -5.95
CA THR A 152 -9.05 -20.14 -4.48
C THR A 152 -8.05 -19.08 -4.00
N GLU A 153 -8.53 -17.98 -3.41
CA GLU A 153 -7.69 -17.01 -2.70
C GLU A 153 -7.09 -17.66 -1.44
N LEU A 154 -5.76 -17.69 -1.33
CA LEU A 154 -5.03 -18.32 -0.21
C LEU A 154 -4.56 -17.30 0.82
N SER A 155 -4.07 -16.14 0.35
CA SER A 155 -3.63 -15.05 1.22
C SER A 155 -3.77 -13.69 0.51
N ARG A 156 -3.79 -12.64 1.32
CA ARG A 156 -3.91 -11.25 0.89
C ARG A 156 -3.03 -10.38 1.76
N GLU A 157 -2.21 -9.56 1.12
CA GLU A 157 -1.39 -8.52 1.74
C GLU A 157 -1.91 -7.17 1.26
N THR A 158 -2.32 -6.29 2.19
CA THR A 158 -2.80 -4.95 1.85
C THR A 158 -1.66 -4.14 1.23
N GLY A 159 -1.87 -3.61 0.02
CA GLY A 159 -0.91 -2.74 -0.66
C GLY A 159 -1.24 -1.27 -0.55
N ASP A 160 -0.53 -0.45 -1.33
CA ASP A 160 -0.66 1.01 -1.32
C ASP A 160 -2.07 1.49 -1.71
N ILE A 161 -2.44 2.67 -1.20
CA ILE A 161 -3.65 3.39 -1.60
C ILE A 161 -3.44 3.94 -3.01
N VAL A 162 -4.17 3.42 -3.98
CA VAL A 162 -4.12 3.84 -5.39
C VAL A 162 -5.19 4.87 -5.75
N LYS A 163 -6.30 4.94 -5.00
CA LYS A 163 -7.37 5.94 -5.19
C LYS A 163 -7.97 6.35 -3.85
N ILE A 164 -8.40 7.61 -3.75
CA ILE A 164 -9.18 8.14 -2.63
C ILE A 164 -10.51 8.65 -3.19
N ASN A 165 -11.62 8.30 -2.54
CA ASN A 165 -12.95 8.79 -2.82
C ASN A 165 -13.47 9.57 -1.61
N SER A 166 -13.58 10.89 -1.78
CA SER A 166 -14.05 11.84 -0.77
C SER A 166 -15.52 12.24 -0.92
N ALA A 167 -16.29 11.60 -1.81
CA ALA A 167 -17.71 11.93 -2.02
C ALA A 167 -18.60 11.65 -0.79
N GLY A 168 -18.15 10.77 0.11
CA GLY A 168 -18.78 10.50 1.41
C GLY A 168 -18.20 11.30 2.58
N PHE A 169 -17.30 12.26 2.33
CA PHE A 169 -16.62 13.02 3.38
C PHE A 169 -17.63 13.76 4.27
N ALA A 170 -17.54 13.55 5.58
CA ALA A 170 -18.47 14.08 6.59
C ALA A 170 -18.40 15.61 6.82
N GLY A 171 -17.60 16.33 6.03
CA GLY A 171 -17.32 17.76 6.20
C GLY A 171 -16.17 18.03 7.18
N ALA A 172 -15.63 19.23 7.13
CA ALA A 172 -14.49 19.61 7.95
C ALA A 172 -14.86 19.83 9.42
N ALA A 173 -16.12 20.19 9.71
CA ALA A 173 -16.64 20.21 11.08
C ALA A 173 -16.50 18.84 11.79
N ALA A 174 -16.55 17.72 11.07
CA ALA A 174 -16.33 16.40 11.66
C ALA A 174 -14.87 16.17 12.10
N LEU A 175 -13.90 16.89 11.53
CA LEU A 175 -12.48 16.82 11.89
C LEU A 175 -12.14 17.63 13.14
N GLU A 176 -12.96 18.64 13.45
CA GLU A 176 -12.67 19.64 14.50
C GLU A 176 -12.30 19.04 15.86
N PRO A 177 -12.98 17.99 16.40
CA PRO A 177 -12.65 17.45 17.71
C PRO A 177 -11.24 16.85 17.79
N GLU A 178 -10.74 16.22 16.71
CA GLU A 178 -9.37 15.71 16.66
C GLU A 178 -8.37 16.83 16.41
N ALA A 179 -8.65 17.76 15.50
CA ALA A 179 -7.80 18.93 15.30
C ALA A 179 -7.61 19.73 16.60
N ARG A 180 -8.66 19.82 17.43
CA ARG A 180 -8.62 20.48 18.75
C ARG A 180 -7.80 19.67 19.76
N ALA A 181 -7.82 18.34 19.69
CA ALA A 181 -6.99 17.46 20.53
C ALA A 181 -5.49 17.53 20.16
N LEU A 182 -5.16 17.79 18.89
CA LEU A 182 -3.77 17.94 18.41
C LEU A 182 -3.13 19.29 18.77
N GLN A 183 -3.91 20.28 19.24
CA GLN A 183 -3.41 21.63 19.58
C GLN A 183 -2.16 21.64 20.48
N PRO A 184 -2.07 20.85 21.57
CA PRO A 184 -0.90 20.89 22.46
C PRO A 184 0.33 20.21 21.84
N GLU A 185 0.14 19.15 21.04
CA GLU A 185 1.23 18.44 20.36
C GLU A 185 1.92 19.34 19.33
N LEU A 186 1.13 20.14 18.61
CA LEU A 186 1.62 21.02 17.56
C LEU A 186 2.30 22.30 18.07
N ALA A 187 2.27 22.60 19.37
CA ALA A 187 2.82 23.85 19.92
C ALA A 187 4.29 24.09 19.53
N ALA A 188 5.18 23.10 19.73
CA ALA A 188 6.59 23.23 19.36
C ALA A 188 6.81 23.39 17.84
N THR A 189 6.03 22.67 17.02
CA THR A 189 6.05 22.78 15.55
C THR A 189 5.66 24.19 15.08
N ARG A 190 4.69 24.82 15.77
CA ARG A 190 4.22 26.16 15.43
C ARG A 190 5.25 27.24 15.76
N GLU A 191 5.88 27.16 16.92
CA GLU A 191 6.96 28.10 17.31
C GLU A 191 8.17 27.98 16.39
N GLU A 192 8.57 26.75 16.01
CA GLU A 192 9.67 26.50 15.06
C GLU A 192 9.39 27.14 13.69
N ILE A 193 8.22 26.86 13.12
CA ILE A 193 7.80 27.41 11.81
C ILE A 193 7.59 28.94 11.90
N LEU A 194 7.03 29.45 13.00
CA LEU A 194 6.87 30.89 13.24
C LEU A 194 8.21 31.60 13.27
N GLY A 195 9.22 31.03 13.92
CA GLY A 195 10.58 31.55 13.97
C GLY A 195 11.15 31.75 12.57
N ILE A 196 11.19 30.68 11.77
CA ILE A 196 11.71 30.71 10.40
C ILE A 196 10.96 31.74 9.52
N VAL A 197 9.63 31.80 9.63
CA VAL A 197 8.81 32.77 8.89
C VAL A 197 9.12 34.20 9.34
N ASN A 198 9.30 34.45 10.64
CA ASN A 198 9.61 35.77 11.17
C ASN A 198 11.04 36.22 10.88
N ASP A 199 12.00 35.29 10.76
CA ASP A 199 13.36 35.60 10.28
C ASP A 199 13.31 36.10 8.83
N CYS A 200 12.60 35.41 7.92
CA CYS A 200 12.38 35.89 6.54
C CYS A 200 11.69 37.26 6.49
N ARG A 201 10.75 37.53 7.41
CA ARG A 201 10.07 38.84 7.52
C ARG A 201 11.01 39.95 8.01
N ALA A 202 11.94 39.62 8.90
CA ALA A 202 12.96 40.56 9.37
C ALA A 202 13.96 40.93 8.26
N GLU A 203 14.31 39.98 7.38
CA GLU A 203 15.15 40.24 6.20
C GLU A 203 14.49 41.22 5.22
N GLU A 204 13.19 41.08 4.96
CA GLU A 204 12.38 42.00 4.14
C GLU A 204 11.95 43.28 4.89
N GLY A 205 12.30 43.43 6.17
CA GLY A 205 12.00 44.62 6.98
C GLY A 205 10.52 44.81 7.34
N VAL A 206 9.71 43.75 7.31
CA VAL A 206 8.29 43.79 7.68
C VAL A 206 8.05 43.29 9.11
N GLY A 207 6.98 43.75 9.77
CA GLY A 207 6.69 43.41 11.16
C GLY A 207 6.39 41.91 11.37
N PRO A 208 6.75 41.31 12.53
CA PRO A 208 6.57 39.89 12.76
C PRO A 208 5.08 39.50 12.85
N LEU A 209 4.80 38.25 12.45
CA LEU A 209 3.52 37.59 12.68
C LEU A 209 3.43 37.09 14.12
N LEU A 210 2.20 37.04 14.65
CA LEU A 210 1.88 36.36 15.90
C LEU A 210 0.99 35.14 15.62
N LEU A 211 1.16 34.08 16.41
CA LEU A 211 0.27 32.93 16.37
C LEU A 211 -1.14 33.32 16.86
N ASP A 212 -2.15 32.90 16.10
CA ASP A 212 -3.57 33.01 16.43
C ASP A 212 -4.12 31.59 16.62
N GLU A 213 -4.73 31.31 17.77
CA GLU A 213 -5.19 29.96 18.14
C GLU A 213 -6.35 29.47 17.24
N ALA A 214 -7.23 30.39 16.84
CA ALA A 214 -8.32 30.11 15.92
C ALA A 214 -7.78 29.76 14.51
N LEU A 215 -6.84 30.53 13.99
CA LEU A 215 -6.12 30.19 12.75
C LEU A 215 -5.37 28.85 12.88
N CYS A 216 -4.77 28.56 14.03
CA CYS A 216 -4.10 27.29 14.28
C CYS A 216 -5.07 26.10 14.23
N GLN A 217 -6.28 26.25 14.77
CA GLN A 217 -7.35 25.25 14.65
C GLN A 217 -7.82 25.08 13.20
N ILE A 218 -8.12 26.18 12.50
CA ILE A 218 -8.52 26.16 11.09
C ILE A 218 -7.43 25.48 10.23
N ALA A 219 -6.16 25.85 10.40
CA ALA A 219 -5.04 25.28 9.67
C ALA A 219 -4.83 23.78 9.99
N THR A 220 -5.07 23.34 11.22
CA THR A 220 -4.97 21.92 11.60
C THR A 220 -6.09 21.10 10.95
N VAL A 221 -7.33 21.59 11.00
CA VAL A 221 -8.46 21.00 10.25
C VAL A 221 -8.17 20.97 8.75
N ARG A 222 -7.56 22.02 8.19
CA ARG A 222 -7.21 22.11 6.78
C ARG A 222 -6.16 21.08 6.36
N ALA A 223 -5.10 20.89 7.15
CA ALA A 223 -4.09 19.86 6.92
C ALA A 223 -4.72 18.45 6.95
N MET A 224 -5.63 18.20 7.90
CA MET A 224 -6.41 16.96 7.97
C MET A 224 -7.34 16.77 6.76
N GLU A 225 -8.08 17.81 6.35
CA GLU A 225 -8.98 17.77 5.19
C GLU A 225 -8.22 17.37 3.92
N ILE A 226 -7.07 17.98 3.66
CA ILE A 226 -6.21 17.67 2.52
C ILE A 226 -5.68 16.24 2.60
N ALA A 227 -5.23 15.80 3.79
CA ALA A 227 -4.72 14.45 4.00
C ALA A 227 -5.77 13.37 3.75
N TYR A 228 -6.96 13.52 4.34
CA TYR A 228 -8.06 12.55 4.25
C TYR A 228 -8.73 12.53 2.86
N THR A 229 -8.86 13.68 2.20
CA THR A 229 -9.52 13.76 0.89
C THR A 229 -8.59 13.49 -0.29
N GLY A 230 -7.27 13.53 -0.06
CA GLY A 230 -6.25 13.50 -1.11
C GLY A 230 -6.15 14.78 -1.94
N GLN A 231 -7.00 15.78 -1.69
CA GLN A 231 -7.14 16.98 -2.51
C GLN A 231 -6.13 18.06 -2.11
N TYR A 232 -4.87 17.88 -2.53
CA TYR A 232 -3.80 18.88 -2.35
C TYR A 232 -3.99 20.08 -3.29
N SER A 233 -4.85 21.01 -2.90
CA SER A 233 -5.26 22.20 -3.67
C SER A 233 -5.82 23.26 -2.73
N HIS A 234 -5.75 24.54 -3.12
CA HIS A 234 -6.47 25.65 -2.48
C HIS A 234 -8.01 25.59 -2.67
N GLN A 235 -8.51 24.58 -3.39
CA GLN A 235 -9.92 24.22 -3.38
C GLN A 235 -10.17 23.09 -2.37
N ARG A 236 -11.28 23.17 -1.64
CA ARG A 236 -11.81 22.16 -0.74
C ARG A 236 -12.71 21.17 -1.50
N PRO A 237 -13.16 20.05 -0.88
CA PRO A 237 -14.15 19.17 -1.48
C PRO A 237 -15.39 19.93 -1.98
N GLY A 238 -15.98 19.48 -3.10
CA GLY A 238 -17.08 20.18 -3.74
C GLY A 238 -16.71 21.49 -4.47
N GLY A 239 -15.43 21.84 -4.57
CA GLY A 239 -14.96 23.03 -5.29
C GLY A 239 -15.08 24.33 -4.50
N LEU A 240 -15.33 24.26 -3.19
CA LEU A 240 -15.35 25.43 -2.31
C LEU A 240 -13.95 26.05 -2.17
N SER A 241 -13.86 27.36 -1.96
CA SER A 241 -12.58 28.02 -1.63
C SER A 241 -12.06 27.52 -0.28
N TRP A 242 -10.75 27.34 -0.13
CA TRP A 242 -10.08 27.10 1.17
C TRP A 242 -10.60 28.02 2.28
N SER A 243 -10.82 29.29 1.94
CA SER A 243 -11.25 30.33 2.86
C SER A 243 -12.66 30.14 3.44
N THR A 244 -13.50 29.23 2.90
CA THR A 244 -14.83 28.94 3.48
C THR A 244 -14.77 28.05 4.72
N LEU A 245 -13.61 27.43 4.99
CA LEU A 245 -13.43 26.54 6.13
C LEU A 245 -13.71 27.24 7.47
N LYS A 246 -13.35 28.53 7.59
CA LYS A 246 -13.58 29.31 8.80
C LYS A 246 -15.08 29.43 9.13
N GLU A 247 -15.94 29.72 8.15
CA GLU A 247 -17.40 29.79 8.37
C GLU A 247 -17.99 28.42 8.74
N GLU A 248 -17.51 27.34 8.12
CA GLU A 248 -17.97 25.97 8.43
C GLU A 248 -17.60 25.54 9.86
N LEU A 249 -16.48 26.04 10.37
CA LEU A 249 -16.02 25.86 11.75
C LEU A 249 -16.53 26.95 12.72
N GLY A 250 -17.44 27.83 12.28
CA GLY A 250 -18.03 28.88 13.12
C GLY A 250 -17.16 30.10 13.42
N TYR A 251 -15.94 30.17 12.87
CA TYR A 251 -15.04 31.31 13.02
C TYR A 251 -15.49 32.51 12.18
N SER A 252 -15.45 33.70 12.78
CA SER A 252 -15.82 34.96 12.14
C SER A 252 -14.64 35.91 12.03
N LEU A 253 -14.52 36.58 10.88
CA LEU A 253 -13.54 37.64 10.68
C LEU A 253 -14.13 39.00 11.00
N ILE A 254 -13.27 39.91 11.46
CA ILE A 254 -13.52 41.34 11.36
C ILE A 254 -13.69 41.69 9.86
N ALA A 255 -14.65 42.56 9.54
CA ALA A 255 -14.95 42.90 8.16
C ALA A 255 -13.71 43.45 7.44
N ARG A 256 -13.46 42.95 6.21
CA ARG A 256 -12.29 43.28 5.36
C ARG A 256 -10.94 42.70 5.79
N THR A 257 -10.89 41.73 6.69
CA THR A 257 -9.64 40.98 6.94
C THR A 257 -9.16 40.27 5.67
N LYS A 258 -7.92 40.57 5.26
CA LYS A 258 -7.19 39.86 4.19
C LYS A 258 -6.77 38.49 4.73
N LEU A 259 -6.84 37.46 3.89
CA LEU A 259 -6.36 36.11 4.23
C LEU A 259 -5.35 35.59 3.18
N GLY A 260 -4.43 34.73 3.61
CA GLY A 260 -3.57 33.91 2.74
C GLY A 260 -3.52 32.44 3.20
N GLU A 261 -3.17 31.53 2.29
CA GLU A 261 -2.91 30.10 2.59
C GLU A 261 -1.64 29.66 1.87
N ASN A 262 -0.71 29.05 2.61
CA ASN A 262 0.40 28.25 2.09
C ASN A 262 0.14 26.78 2.44
N LEU A 263 0.47 25.87 1.52
CA LEU A 263 0.35 24.42 1.72
C LEU A 263 1.70 23.74 1.52
N ALA A 264 1.98 22.69 2.28
CA ALA A 264 3.11 21.78 2.04
C ALA A 264 2.68 20.31 2.21
N LYS A 265 3.36 19.40 1.50
CA LYS A 265 3.14 17.95 1.58
C LYS A 265 4.47 17.22 1.38
N GLY A 266 4.75 16.21 2.21
CA GLY A 266 5.91 15.34 2.07
C GLY A 266 7.01 15.61 3.10
N TYR A 267 8.24 15.77 2.63
CA TYR A 267 9.42 16.19 3.42
C TYR A 267 9.74 15.35 4.67
N GLY A 268 9.35 14.07 4.71
CA GLY A 268 9.60 13.19 5.86
C GLY A 268 8.98 13.65 7.20
N GLY A 269 8.13 14.69 7.19
CA GLY A 269 7.62 15.34 8.40
C GLY A 269 8.53 16.41 9.04
N VAL A 270 9.63 16.80 8.39
CA VAL A 270 10.55 17.85 8.87
C VAL A 270 9.93 19.24 8.63
N ASN A 271 9.89 20.06 9.68
CA ASN A 271 9.27 21.39 9.62
C ASN A 271 10.10 22.40 8.82
N ALA A 272 11.44 22.37 8.97
CA ALA A 272 12.36 23.22 8.22
C ALA A 272 12.22 23.03 6.69
N ASP A 273 12.17 21.78 6.21
CA ASP A 273 11.97 21.44 4.80
C ASP A 273 10.64 21.99 4.23
N ALA A 274 9.57 21.98 5.03
CA ALA A 274 8.29 22.57 4.64
C ALA A 274 8.40 24.10 4.50
N CYS A 275 9.13 24.76 5.40
CA CYS A 275 9.46 26.18 5.29
C CYS A 275 10.35 26.48 4.08
N GLU A 276 11.38 25.67 3.83
CA GLU A 276 12.25 25.78 2.65
C GLU A 276 11.45 25.66 1.34
N GLY A 277 10.48 24.76 1.27
CA GLY A 277 9.54 24.63 0.15
C GLY A 277 8.60 25.83 -0.03
N TRP A 278 8.33 26.59 1.04
CA TRP A 278 7.62 27.87 0.93
C TRP A 278 8.54 29.01 0.51
N ILE A 279 9.76 29.09 1.07
CA ILE A 279 10.76 30.11 0.73
C ILE A 279 11.15 30.05 -0.75
N HIS A 280 11.38 28.85 -1.28
CA HIS A 280 11.73 28.66 -2.69
C HIS A 280 10.53 28.73 -3.66
N SER A 281 9.31 28.98 -3.17
CA SER A 281 8.11 29.19 -3.99
C SER A 281 7.70 30.66 -3.96
N PRO A 282 7.85 31.44 -5.05
CA PRO A 282 7.56 32.87 -5.04
C PRO A 282 6.15 33.24 -4.55
N LEU A 283 5.13 32.40 -4.83
CA LEU A 283 3.75 32.64 -4.37
C LEU A 283 3.58 32.35 -2.87
N HIS A 284 4.30 31.36 -2.32
CA HIS A 284 4.24 31.06 -0.88
C HIS A 284 5.06 32.07 -0.07
N TYR A 285 6.25 32.44 -0.56
CA TYR A 285 7.10 33.45 0.06
C TYR A 285 6.41 34.82 0.08
N GLN A 286 5.70 35.21 -0.99
CA GLN A 286 4.87 36.42 -1.01
C GLN A 286 3.88 36.46 0.16
N ASN A 287 3.19 35.37 0.49
CA ASN A 287 2.33 35.31 1.67
C ASN A 287 3.12 35.43 2.99
N MET A 288 4.30 34.81 3.08
CA MET A 288 5.15 34.88 4.28
C MET A 288 5.59 36.30 4.60
N VAL A 289 5.98 37.09 3.58
CA VAL A 289 6.54 38.44 3.76
C VAL A 289 5.57 39.59 3.47
N ASP A 290 4.29 39.29 3.25
CA ASP A 290 3.27 40.32 3.01
C ASP A 290 3.08 41.22 4.27
N PRO A 291 3.25 42.55 4.16
CA PRO A 291 3.18 43.46 5.30
C PRO A 291 1.76 43.67 5.84
N ASP A 292 0.71 43.32 5.08
CA ASP A 292 -0.68 43.43 5.57
C ASP A 292 -1.01 42.32 6.58
N PHE A 293 -0.29 41.19 6.57
CA PHE A 293 -0.52 40.10 7.51
C PHE A 293 0.15 40.36 8.86
N THR A 294 -0.61 40.12 9.94
CA THR A 294 -0.20 40.33 11.34
C THR A 294 -0.46 39.10 12.23
N ARG A 295 -1.20 38.10 11.71
CA ARG A 295 -1.51 36.84 12.35
C ARG A 295 -1.22 35.67 11.42
N THR A 296 -0.82 34.55 12.01
CA THR A 296 -0.71 33.27 11.32
C THR A 296 -1.22 32.13 12.18
N GLY A 297 -1.68 31.06 11.55
CA GLY A 297 -1.90 29.79 12.22
C GLY A 297 -1.34 28.66 11.39
N ILE A 298 -0.72 27.71 12.08
CA ILE A 298 0.06 26.64 11.47
C ILE A 298 -0.52 25.31 11.94
N GLY A 299 -0.90 24.47 10.98
CA GLY A 299 -1.43 23.13 11.21
C GLY A 299 -0.59 22.09 10.49
N ARG A 300 -0.46 20.92 11.11
CA ARG A 300 0.29 19.77 10.57
C ARG A 300 -0.50 18.50 10.86
N TYR A 301 -0.57 17.59 9.89
CA TYR A 301 -1.16 16.26 10.07
C TYR A 301 -0.39 15.21 9.27
N THR A 302 -0.24 14.00 9.82
CA THR A 302 0.44 12.88 9.15
C THR A 302 -0.53 11.73 8.95
N LEU A 303 -0.73 11.30 7.70
CA LEU A 303 -1.58 10.17 7.33
C LEU A 303 -0.81 9.25 6.37
N GLY A 304 -0.79 7.95 6.65
CA GLY A 304 -0.10 6.96 5.80
C GLY A 304 1.39 7.25 5.60
N GLY A 305 2.08 7.78 6.62
CA GLY A 305 3.48 8.20 6.53
C GLY A 305 3.75 9.50 5.76
N THR A 306 2.72 10.12 5.15
CA THR A 306 2.84 11.42 4.49
C THR A 306 2.39 12.53 5.43
N THR A 307 3.24 13.54 5.63
CA THR A 307 2.89 14.75 6.40
C THR A 307 2.38 15.85 5.47
N TYR A 308 1.39 16.58 5.97
CA TYR A 308 0.71 17.70 5.33
C TYR A 308 0.76 18.89 6.28
N TRP A 309 1.06 20.07 5.75
CA TRP A 309 1.00 21.33 6.49
C TRP A 309 0.07 22.30 5.77
N ALA A 310 -0.65 23.09 6.56
CA ALA A 310 -1.29 24.30 6.10
C ALA A 310 -0.84 25.45 7.00
N GLN A 311 -0.50 26.58 6.40
CA GLN A 311 -0.24 27.84 7.08
C GLN A 311 -1.25 28.85 6.58
N TRP A 312 -2.06 29.36 7.49
CA TRP A 312 -3.01 30.43 7.22
C TRP A 312 -2.44 31.76 7.70
N PHE A 313 -2.81 32.85 7.03
CA PHE A 313 -2.44 34.22 7.37
C PHE A 313 -3.69 35.09 7.48
N ALA A 314 -3.68 36.07 8.38
CA ALA A 314 -4.71 37.10 8.47
C ALA A 314 -4.13 38.48 8.78
N SER A 315 -4.79 39.54 8.31
CA SER A 315 -4.42 40.92 8.60
C SER A 315 -4.88 41.44 9.96
N ALA A 316 -5.69 40.67 10.68
CA ALA A 316 -6.22 41.00 12.00
C ALA A 316 -6.54 39.71 12.79
N ASP A 317 -6.82 39.85 14.08
CA ASP A 317 -7.30 38.76 14.95
C ASP A 317 -8.57 38.09 14.41
N ILE A 318 -8.69 36.78 14.61
CA ILE A 318 -9.94 36.04 14.39
C ILE A 318 -10.75 35.95 15.68
N ALA A 319 -12.09 36.05 15.58
CA ALA A 319 -13.00 36.01 16.72
C ALA A 319 -14.04 34.88 16.58
N GLY A 320 -14.38 34.27 17.71
CA GLY A 320 -15.25 33.08 17.79
C GLY A 320 -14.46 31.77 17.69
N GLY A 321 -15.13 30.64 17.94
CA GLY A 321 -14.55 29.28 18.05
C GLY A 321 -14.87 28.57 19.36
#